data_AF-A0A9P1E113-F1
#
_entry.id   AF-A0A9P1E113-F1
#
_cell.length_a   1.000
_cell.length_b   1.000
_cell.length_c   1.000
_cell.angle_alpha   90.00
_cell.angle_beta   90.00
_cell.angle_gamma   90.00
#
_symmetry.space_group_name_H-M   'P 1'
#
loop_
_entity.id
_entity.type
_entity.pdbx_description
1 polymer ?
#
loop_
_entity_poly.entity_id
_entity_poly.type
_entity_poly.pdbx_seq_one_letter_code
_entity_poly.pdbx_strand_id
1 'polypeptide(L)'
;MPVASTKLISANVRILPSRFLPLRRSTHFVPLAFNSSLASPLSCSICPKSLSLAEKDIRVLTKASMADFATGEGKTKVKVFDSEDELKASLAKYTAELSEIFCKERGSFSVAFSGGSLIKCLGKLLEPPYVDSVNWSKWHIFWVDERVVPKDHPDSNYLLAYDSFISKIPIPAGNVYAINEAL
;
A
#
# COMPACT_ATOMS: atom_id res chain seq x y z
N MET A 1 20.64 -13.77 -60.15
CA MET A 1 21.43 -14.50 -59.12
C MET A 1 20.93 -14.03 -57.76
N PRO A 2 20.70 -14.93 -56.78
CA PRO A 2 19.34 -15.39 -56.46
C PRO A 2 18.74 -14.88 -55.13
N VAL A 3 17.45 -15.16 -55.04
CA VAL A 3 16.50 -15.01 -53.91
C VAL A 3 16.73 -16.08 -52.84
N ALA A 4 16.65 -15.73 -51.56
CA ALA A 4 16.35 -16.60 -50.41
C ALA A 4 16.41 -15.73 -49.12
N SER A 5 15.68 -15.95 -48.03
CA SER A 5 14.48 -16.73 -47.73
C SER A 5 14.08 -16.33 -46.29
N THR A 6 12.79 -16.33 -46.04
CA THR A 6 12.09 -16.10 -44.75
C THR A 6 12.64 -16.95 -43.60
N LYS A 7 12.81 -16.37 -42.41
CA LYS A 7 12.60 -17.09 -41.13
C LYS A 7 11.95 -16.18 -40.07
N LEU A 8 10.65 -16.44 -39.86
CA LEU A 8 9.94 -16.19 -38.62
C LEU A 8 10.60 -17.01 -37.50
N ILE A 9 10.87 -16.38 -36.35
CA ILE A 9 11.11 -17.09 -35.09
C ILE A 9 10.12 -16.55 -34.07
N SER A 10 9.08 -17.35 -33.85
CA SER A 10 8.18 -17.27 -32.71
C SER A 10 8.93 -17.74 -31.46
N ALA A 11 8.92 -16.94 -30.40
CA ALA A 11 9.36 -17.36 -29.08
C ALA A 11 8.14 -17.45 -28.15
N ASN A 12 7.67 -18.69 -27.97
CA ASN A 12 6.71 -19.08 -26.94
C ASN A 12 7.39 -18.99 -25.56
N VAL A 13 6.94 -18.09 -24.69
CA VAL A 13 7.29 -18.13 -23.26
C VAL A 13 6.28 -19.03 -22.55
N ARG A 14 6.74 -20.21 -22.12
CA ARG A 14 5.98 -21.15 -21.30
C ARG A 14 6.06 -20.74 -19.83
N ILE A 15 4.90 -20.71 -19.19
CA ILE A 15 4.72 -20.64 -17.74
C ILE A 15 5.00 -22.03 -17.15
N LEU A 16 5.90 -22.12 -16.17
CA LEU A 16 6.14 -23.31 -15.36
C LEU A 16 5.39 -23.16 -14.02
N PRO A 17 4.57 -24.15 -13.61
CA PRO A 17 3.95 -24.15 -12.30
C PRO A 17 4.85 -24.83 -11.26
N SER A 18 5.29 -24.07 -10.26
CA SER A 18 5.97 -24.63 -9.08
C SER A 18 4.94 -25.24 -8.13
N ARG A 19 4.84 -26.57 -8.13
CA ARG A 19 4.10 -27.34 -7.11
C ARG A 19 4.86 -27.32 -5.78
N PHE A 20 4.26 -26.75 -4.74
CA PHE A 20 4.71 -26.95 -3.35
C PHE A 20 4.12 -28.25 -2.80
N LEU A 21 4.98 -29.10 -2.24
CA LEU A 21 4.59 -30.31 -1.48
C LEU A 21 4.41 -29.98 0.01
N PRO A 22 3.51 -30.67 0.73
CA PRO A 22 3.32 -30.48 2.17
C PRO A 22 4.27 -31.38 2.98
N LEU A 23 4.96 -30.83 3.98
CA LEU A 23 5.65 -31.63 4.99
C LEU A 23 4.70 -31.94 6.15
N ARG A 24 4.58 -33.24 6.43
CA ARG A 24 3.69 -33.85 7.43
C ARG A 24 4.42 -33.97 8.78
N ARG A 25 3.65 -33.78 9.85
CA ARG A 25 3.97 -33.94 11.29
C ARG A 25 4.73 -35.22 11.64
N SER A 26 5.58 -35.13 12.66
CA SER A 26 5.92 -36.24 13.55
C SER A 26 5.66 -35.86 15.01
N THR A 27 4.98 -36.75 15.72
CA THR A 27 4.53 -36.66 17.11
C THR A 27 5.46 -37.48 18.00
N HIS A 28 5.87 -36.97 19.16
CA HIS A 28 5.97 -37.78 20.38
C HIS A 28 5.80 -36.91 21.66
N PHE A 29 4.85 -37.37 22.48
CA PHE A 29 4.47 -37.02 23.85
C PHE A 29 5.63 -37.32 24.84
N VAL A 30 5.76 -36.80 26.08
CA VAL A 30 4.95 -37.01 27.32
C VAL A 30 5.36 -35.93 28.39
N PRO A 31 4.78 -35.84 29.62
CA PRO A 31 4.38 -34.56 30.24
C PRO A 31 5.13 -34.27 31.57
N LEU A 32 4.87 -33.11 32.17
CA LEU A 32 4.97 -32.93 33.63
C LEU A 32 4.09 -31.77 34.07
N ALA A 33 3.19 -32.07 35.00
CA ALA A 33 2.27 -31.15 35.63
C ALA A 33 2.95 -30.39 36.77
N PHE A 34 2.56 -29.13 37.01
CA PHE A 34 2.47 -28.60 38.38
C PHE A 34 1.46 -27.45 38.44
N ASN A 35 0.49 -27.60 39.34
CA ASN A 35 -0.53 -26.62 39.72
C ASN A 35 0.09 -25.52 40.61
N SER A 36 -0.40 -24.28 40.53
CA SER A 36 -1.39 -23.77 41.49
C SER A 36 -1.51 -22.24 41.51
N SER A 37 -2.76 -21.80 41.68
CA SER A 37 -3.21 -20.65 42.49
C SER A 37 -3.18 -19.21 41.93
N LEU A 38 -4.38 -18.76 41.54
CA LEU A 38 -5.11 -17.57 42.00
C LEU A 38 -4.34 -16.26 42.28
N ALA A 39 -4.68 -15.20 41.52
CA ALA A 39 -5.25 -13.95 42.05
C ALA A 39 -5.55 -12.93 40.92
N SER A 40 -6.84 -12.64 40.71
CA SER A 40 -7.38 -11.28 40.42
C SER A 40 -7.41 -10.48 41.74
N PRO A 41 -7.55 -9.13 41.81
CA PRO A 41 -8.38 -8.29 40.92
C PRO A 41 -7.82 -6.88 40.59
N LEU A 42 -8.43 -6.21 39.61
CA LEU A 42 -9.15 -4.94 39.81
C LEU A 42 -9.50 -4.28 38.47
N SER A 43 -10.80 -4.08 38.32
CA SER A 43 -11.49 -3.13 37.46
C SER A 43 -10.76 -1.79 37.32
N CYS A 44 -10.48 -1.39 36.08
CA CYS A 44 -10.50 0.02 35.71
C CYS A 44 -11.18 0.16 34.33
N SER A 45 -12.45 0.52 34.40
CA SER A 45 -13.29 0.95 33.31
C SER A 45 -12.75 2.24 32.70
N ILE A 46 -12.21 2.15 31.47
CA ILE A 46 -12.09 3.30 30.57
C ILE A 46 -12.65 2.85 29.23
N CYS A 47 -13.96 3.06 29.06
CA CYS A 47 -14.59 3.12 27.74
C CYS A 47 -14.02 4.33 26.99
N PRO A 48 -13.38 4.18 25.84
CA PRO A 48 -13.19 5.31 24.95
C PRO A 48 -14.58 5.65 24.39
N LYS A 49 -15.12 6.79 24.84
CA LYS A 49 -16.29 7.42 24.22
C LYS A 49 -16.04 7.51 22.72
N SER A 50 -16.97 7.00 21.92
CA SER A 50 -17.01 7.23 20.48
C SER A 50 -17.04 8.74 20.23
N LEU A 51 -15.91 9.31 19.83
CA LEU A 51 -15.86 10.66 19.29
C LEU A 51 -16.38 10.58 17.85
N SER A 52 -17.67 10.83 17.69
CA SER A 52 -18.27 11.12 16.40
C SER A 52 -17.70 12.44 15.89
N LEU A 53 -16.65 12.37 15.07
CA LEU A 53 -16.23 13.50 14.26
C LEU A 53 -17.38 13.82 13.30
N ALA A 54 -17.97 15.00 13.47
CA ALA A 54 -19.05 15.49 12.63
C ALA A 54 -18.56 15.60 11.18
N GLU A 55 -19.04 14.70 10.33
CA GLU A 55 -18.88 14.80 8.89
C GLU A 55 -19.65 16.05 8.43
N LYS A 56 -18.91 17.08 8.00
CA LYS A 56 -19.53 18.21 7.31
C LYS A 56 -19.63 17.86 5.83
N ASP A 57 -20.81 17.40 5.43
CA ASP A 57 -21.19 17.23 4.02
C ASP A 57 -21.21 18.60 3.32
N ILE A 58 -20.13 18.95 2.65
CA ILE A 58 -20.09 20.11 1.76
C ILE A 58 -20.44 19.62 0.35
N ARG A 59 -21.63 20.01 -0.13
CA ARG A 59 -22.03 19.82 -1.52
C ARG A 59 -21.27 20.81 -2.40
N VAL A 60 -20.18 20.37 -3.01
CA VAL A 60 -19.50 21.13 -4.07
C VAL A 60 -20.28 20.95 -5.36
N LEU A 61 -20.97 22.00 -5.79
CA LEU A 61 -21.57 22.09 -7.13
C LEU A 61 -20.44 22.38 -8.13
N THR A 62 -19.93 21.33 -8.78
CA THR A 62 -19.01 21.49 -9.91
C THR A 62 -19.79 21.98 -11.13
N LYS A 63 -19.44 23.17 -11.61
CA LYS A 63 -19.90 23.66 -12.92
C LYS A 63 -19.15 22.86 -14.00
N ALA A 64 -19.91 22.14 -14.82
CA ALA A 64 -19.38 21.33 -15.90
C ALA A 64 -18.81 22.20 -17.03
N SER A 65 -17.63 21.83 -17.55
CA SER A 65 -17.18 22.17 -18.90
C SER A 65 -16.35 21.02 -19.48
N MET A 66 -17.02 20.23 -20.32
CA MET A 66 -16.56 19.53 -21.53
C MET A 66 -15.20 18.80 -21.54
N ALA A 67 -15.22 17.51 -21.23
CA ALA A 67 -14.70 16.43 -22.07
C ALA A 67 -15.28 15.09 -21.56
N ASP A 68 -16.03 14.40 -22.42
CA ASP A 68 -16.72 13.13 -22.15
C ASP A 68 -15.76 12.08 -21.58
N PHE A 69 -15.83 11.84 -20.28
CA PHE A 69 -15.44 10.57 -19.68
C PHE A 69 -16.70 10.02 -19.05
N ALA A 70 -17.14 8.85 -19.55
CA ALA A 70 -18.36 8.18 -19.14
C ALA A 70 -18.52 8.24 -17.60
N THR A 71 -19.40 9.11 -17.16
CA THR A 71 -19.67 9.38 -15.75
C THR A 71 -20.47 8.21 -15.21
N GLY A 72 -19.76 7.21 -14.68
CA GLY A 72 -20.31 6.48 -13.55
C GLY A 72 -20.60 7.52 -12.46
N GLU A 73 -21.82 7.53 -11.91
CA GLU A 73 -22.22 8.40 -10.80
C GLU A 73 -21.38 8.07 -9.54
N GLY A 74 -20.14 8.56 -9.52
CA GLY A 74 -19.24 8.43 -8.39
C GLY A 74 -19.67 9.40 -7.31
N LYS A 75 -20.11 8.89 -6.15
CA LYS A 75 -20.25 9.71 -4.95
C LYS A 75 -18.88 10.25 -4.54
N THR A 76 -18.60 11.51 -4.85
CA THR A 76 -17.39 12.21 -4.40
C THR A 76 -17.47 12.45 -2.89
N LYS A 77 -16.54 11.89 -2.13
CA LYS A 77 -16.37 12.19 -0.70
C LYS A 77 -15.23 13.19 -0.55
N VAL A 78 -15.52 14.36 0.01
CA VAL A 78 -14.52 15.39 0.32
C VAL A 78 -14.35 15.48 1.83
N LYS A 79 -13.11 15.33 2.32
CA LYS A 79 -12.76 15.55 3.72
C LYS A 79 -11.85 16.76 3.81
N VAL A 80 -12.19 17.71 4.69
CA VAL A 80 -11.44 18.94 4.94
C VAL A 80 -10.89 18.87 6.36
N PHE A 81 -9.64 19.28 6.53
CA PHE A 81 -8.92 19.27 7.81
C PHE A 81 -8.40 20.67 8.09
N ASP A 82 -8.32 21.02 9.37
CA ASP A 82 -7.91 22.36 9.81
C ASP A 82 -6.37 22.49 9.87
N SER A 83 -5.65 21.36 9.92
CA SER A 83 -4.19 21.32 9.95
C SER A 83 -3.61 20.26 9.02
N GLU A 84 -2.35 20.47 8.60
CA GLU A 84 -1.62 19.49 7.78
C GLU A 84 -1.39 18.19 8.56
N ASP A 85 -1.13 18.26 9.86
CA ASP A 85 -0.88 17.07 10.68
C ASP A 85 -2.12 16.18 10.82
N GLU A 86 -3.32 16.78 10.96
CA GLU A 86 -4.58 16.04 10.94
C GLU A 86 -4.83 15.36 9.60
N LEU A 87 -4.55 16.05 8.49
CA LEU A 87 -4.64 15.47 7.16
C LEU A 87 -3.71 14.26 7.03
N LYS A 88 -2.45 14.38 7.46
CA LYS A 88 -1.47 13.29 7.42
C LYS A 88 -1.91 12.09 8.27
N ALA A 89 -2.38 12.35 9.49
CA ALA A 89 -2.86 11.30 10.39
C ALA A 89 -4.09 10.58 9.81
N SER A 90 -5.05 11.33 9.25
CA SER A 90 -6.23 10.76 8.61
C SER A 90 -5.88 9.95 7.36
N LEU A 91 -4.94 10.44 6.55
CA LEU A 91 -4.45 9.74 5.36
C LEU A 91 -3.73 8.44 5.71
N ALA A 92 -2.87 8.45 6.74
CA ALA A 92 -2.18 7.24 7.21
C ALA A 92 -3.19 6.20 7.70
N LYS A 93 -4.16 6.62 8.53
CA LYS A 93 -5.23 5.73 8.99
C LYS A 93 -6.00 5.12 7.82
N TYR A 94 -6.45 5.95 6.89
CA TYR A 94 -7.22 5.51 5.73
C TYR A 94 -6.43 4.53 4.86
N THR A 95 -5.15 4.80 4.63
CA THR A 95 -4.28 3.94 3.82
C THR A 95 -4.03 2.60 4.50
N ALA A 96 -3.81 2.60 5.82
CA ALA A 96 -3.62 1.37 6.60
C ALA A 96 -4.89 0.49 6.59
N GLU A 97 -6.07 1.09 6.76
CA GLU A 97 -7.36 0.39 6.68
C GLU A 97 -7.58 -0.24 5.30
N LEU A 98 -7.35 0.52 4.21
CA LEU A 98 -7.44 -0.02 2.86
C LEU A 98 -6.44 -1.13 2.60
N SER A 99 -5.19 -0.95 3.06
CA SER A 99 -4.16 -1.98 2.97
C SER A 99 -4.63 -3.26 3.64
N GLU A 100 -5.15 -3.19 4.86
CA GLU A 100 -5.64 -4.37 5.58
C GLU A 100 -6.78 -5.07 4.82
N ILE A 101 -7.77 -4.31 4.35
CA ILE A 101 -8.93 -4.84 3.60
C ILE A 101 -8.46 -5.57 2.34
N PHE A 102 -7.67 -4.91 1.48
CA PHE A 102 -7.26 -5.52 0.22
C PHE A 102 -6.23 -6.63 0.39
N CYS A 103 -5.37 -6.56 1.41
CA CYS A 103 -4.49 -7.69 1.74
C CYS A 103 -5.30 -8.92 2.15
N LYS A 104 -6.41 -8.75 2.88
CA LYS A 104 -7.31 -9.86 3.26
C LYS A 104 -8.10 -10.40 2.05
N GLU A 105 -8.66 -9.51 1.23
CA GLU A 105 -9.54 -9.90 0.12
C GLU A 105 -8.78 -10.45 -1.09
N ARG A 106 -7.64 -9.85 -1.43
CA ARG A 106 -6.90 -10.09 -2.68
C ARG A 106 -5.51 -10.65 -2.48
N GLY A 107 -5.01 -10.65 -1.24
CA GLY A 107 -3.67 -11.11 -0.91
C GLY A 107 -2.56 -10.10 -1.21
N SER A 108 -2.90 -8.89 -1.69
CA SER A 108 -1.97 -7.80 -2.03
C SER A 108 -2.65 -6.43 -1.98
N PHE A 109 -1.87 -5.37 -1.83
CA PHE A 109 -2.32 -3.98 -1.88
C PHE A 109 -1.44 -3.17 -2.86
N SER A 110 -2.06 -2.58 -3.88
CA SER A 110 -1.36 -1.83 -4.92
C SER A 110 -1.63 -0.33 -4.79
N VAL A 111 -0.58 0.49 -4.83
CA VAL A 111 -0.68 1.95 -4.72
C VAL A 111 0.17 2.61 -5.79
N ALA A 112 -0.35 3.68 -6.39
CA ALA A 112 0.39 4.52 -7.33
C ALA A 112 0.68 5.90 -6.71
N PHE A 113 1.95 6.30 -6.69
CA PHE A 113 2.40 7.59 -6.18
C PHE A 113 2.51 8.62 -7.31
N SER A 114 2.08 9.84 -7.02
CA SER A 114 2.26 11.01 -7.91
C SER A 114 3.50 11.85 -7.56
N GLY A 115 4.26 11.47 -6.53
CA GLY A 115 5.37 12.29 -6.01
C GLY A 115 4.92 13.53 -5.20
N GLY A 116 5.80 14.54 -5.14
CA GLY A 116 5.53 15.82 -4.48
C GLY A 116 5.18 15.75 -2.99
N SER A 117 4.20 16.55 -2.56
CA SER A 117 3.79 16.65 -1.15
C SER A 117 3.13 15.37 -0.62
N LEU A 118 2.57 14.52 -1.49
CA LEU A 118 1.94 13.26 -1.07
C LEU A 118 2.91 12.36 -0.31
N ILE A 119 4.14 12.25 -0.79
CA ILE A 119 5.19 11.44 -0.14
C ILE A 119 5.45 11.93 1.28
N LYS A 120 5.48 13.25 1.48
CA LYS A 120 5.63 13.85 2.81
C LYS A 120 4.43 13.53 3.69
N CYS A 121 3.23 13.48 3.13
CA CYS A 121 2.03 13.16 3.90
C CYS A 121 1.97 11.70 4.36
N LEU A 122 2.56 10.78 3.59
CA LEU A 122 2.68 9.36 3.98
C LEU A 122 3.66 9.12 5.12
N GLY A 123 4.44 10.13 5.54
CA GLY A 123 5.39 10.01 6.65
C GLY A 123 4.76 9.49 7.95
N LYS A 124 3.48 9.77 8.19
CA LYS A 124 2.74 9.25 9.36
C LYS A 124 2.57 7.73 9.37
N LEU A 125 2.68 7.05 8.23
CA LEU A 125 2.69 5.58 8.18
C LEU A 125 4.00 4.97 8.72
N LEU A 126 5.06 5.76 8.84
CA LEU A 126 6.33 5.33 9.42
C LEU A 126 6.35 5.41 10.95
N GLU A 127 5.31 5.98 11.56
CA GLU A 127 5.18 6.10 13.00
C GLU A 127 4.34 4.93 13.56
N PRO A 128 4.52 4.55 14.84
CA PRO A 128 3.63 3.62 15.51
C PRO A 128 2.18 4.14 15.52
N PRO A 129 1.17 3.25 15.41
CA PRO A 129 1.28 1.79 15.29
C PRO A 129 1.46 1.29 13.84
N TYR A 130 1.46 2.17 12.84
CA TYR A 130 1.35 1.79 11.43
C TYR A 130 2.58 1.06 10.91
N VAL A 131 3.77 1.51 11.29
CA VAL A 131 5.04 0.90 10.84
C VAL A 131 5.11 -0.60 11.15
N ASP A 132 4.54 -1.01 12.29
CA ASP A 132 4.55 -2.41 12.76
C ASP A 132 3.29 -3.19 12.36
N SER A 133 2.15 -2.51 12.20
CA SER A 133 0.87 -3.18 11.91
C SER A 133 0.61 -3.40 10.42
N VAL A 134 1.17 -2.55 9.55
CA VAL A 134 1.00 -2.68 8.10
C VAL A 134 1.86 -3.82 7.56
N ASN A 135 1.23 -4.70 6.77
CA ASN A 135 1.94 -5.81 6.14
C ASN A 135 2.62 -5.36 4.83
N TRP A 136 3.79 -4.74 4.95
CA TRP A 136 4.58 -4.20 3.84
C TRP A 136 4.97 -5.25 2.77
N SER A 137 5.06 -6.53 3.13
CA SER A 137 5.37 -7.61 2.18
C SER A 137 4.30 -7.80 1.09
N LYS A 138 3.10 -7.26 1.32
CA LYS A 138 1.94 -7.32 0.42
C LYS A 138 1.73 -6.06 -0.41
N TRP A 139 2.51 -5.02 -0.14
CA TRP A 139 2.43 -3.77 -0.88
C TRP A 139 3.12 -3.88 -2.22
N HIS A 140 2.52 -3.29 -3.24
CA HIS A 140 3.09 -3.07 -4.58
C HIS A 140 2.99 -1.59 -4.92
N ILE A 141 4.13 -0.95 -5.17
CA ILE A 141 4.23 0.50 -5.35
C ILE A 141 4.52 0.82 -6.81
N PHE A 142 3.72 1.72 -7.39
CA PHE A 142 3.83 2.21 -8.75
C PHE A 142 3.94 3.74 -8.75
N TRP A 143 4.26 4.32 -9.91
CA TRP A 143 4.24 5.76 -10.13
C TRP A 143 3.21 6.14 -11.19
N VAL A 144 2.49 7.24 -10.96
CA VAL A 144 1.53 7.82 -11.91
C VAL A 144 2.29 8.61 -12.98
N ASP A 145 3.32 9.34 -12.56
CA ASP A 145 4.21 10.14 -13.39
C ASP A 145 5.65 10.09 -12.86
N GLU A 146 6.59 10.37 -13.75
CA GLU A 146 8.00 10.54 -13.42
C GLU A 146 8.63 11.55 -14.38
N ARG A 147 9.68 12.24 -13.93
CA ARG A 147 10.51 13.10 -14.77
C ARG A 147 11.45 12.23 -15.58
N VAL A 148 11.70 12.58 -16.85
CA VAL A 148 12.66 11.87 -17.72
C VAL A 148 14.09 12.31 -17.34
N VAL A 149 14.51 11.88 -16.16
CA VAL A 149 15.84 12.11 -15.57
C VAL A 149 16.29 10.80 -14.90
N PRO A 150 17.60 10.63 -14.66
CA PRO A 150 18.10 9.50 -13.87
C PRO A 150 17.42 9.38 -12.51
N LYS A 151 17.25 8.15 -12.01
CA LYS A 151 16.59 7.88 -10.72
C LYS A 151 17.31 8.41 -9.49
N ASP A 152 18.57 8.80 -9.60
CA ASP A 152 19.37 9.45 -8.56
C ASP A 152 19.39 10.98 -8.70
N HIS A 153 18.67 11.52 -9.69
CA HIS A 153 18.55 12.96 -9.88
C HIS A 153 17.62 13.58 -8.81
N PRO A 154 17.93 14.76 -8.26
CA PRO A 154 17.11 15.42 -7.23
C PRO A 154 15.66 15.69 -7.63
N ASP A 155 15.38 15.81 -8.93
CA ASP A 155 14.02 16.03 -9.46
C ASP A 155 13.21 14.73 -9.67
N SER A 156 13.80 13.56 -9.41
CA SER A 156 13.12 12.28 -9.56
C SER A 156 12.07 12.06 -8.47
N ASN A 157 10.84 11.75 -8.88
CA ASN A 157 9.78 11.33 -7.97
C ASN A 157 10.14 10.02 -7.27
N TYR A 158 10.85 9.12 -7.95
CA TYR A 158 11.40 7.90 -7.37
C TYR A 158 12.38 8.20 -6.24
N LEU A 159 13.38 9.07 -6.46
CA LEU A 159 14.36 9.41 -5.43
C LEU A 159 13.67 10.00 -4.19
N LEU A 160 12.76 10.95 -4.40
CA LEU A 160 12.01 11.59 -3.33
C LEU A 160 11.25 10.56 -2.47
N ALA A 161 10.54 9.62 -3.12
CA ALA A 161 9.82 8.55 -2.44
C ALA A 161 10.77 7.56 -1.75
N TYR A 162 11.90 7.26 -2.37
CA TYR A 162 12.89 6.34 -1.84
C TYR A 162 13.49 6.85 -0.53
N ASP A 163 14.02 8.06 -0.53
CA ASP A 163 14.68 8.67 0.63
C ASP A 163 13.69 8.98 1.75
N SER A 164 12.48 9.42 1.38
CA SER A 164 11.50 9.86 2.37
C SER A 164 10.74 8.70 3.01
N PHE A 165 10.47 7.62 2.27
CA PHE A 165 9.51 6.61 2.65
C PHE A 165 9.98 5.17 2.41
N ILE A 166 10.32 4.80 1.17
CA ILE A 166 10.54 3.38 0.78
C ILE A 166 11.75 2.78 1.50
N SER A 167 12.83 3.53 1.66
CA SER A 167 14.04 3.09 2.38
C SER A 167 13.82 2.80 3.87
N LYS A 168 12.67 3.23 4.43
CA LYS A 168 12.34 3.13 5.86
C LYS A 168 11.32 2.03 6.17
N ILE A 169 10.77 1.37 5.15
CA ILE A 169 9.79 0.28 5.33
C ILE A 169 10.36 -1.06 4.85
N PRO A 170 9.99 -2.19 5.48
CA PRO A 170 10.46 -3.52 5.09
C PRO A 170 9.69 -4.07 3.88
N ILE A 171 9.69 -3.33 2.77
CA ILE A 171 9.08 -3.76 1.51
C ILE A 171 10.08 -4.56 0.65
N PRO A 172 9.68 -5.69 0.04
CA PRO A 172 10.52 -6.39 -0.91
C PRO A 172 10.85 -5.51 -2.12
N ALA A 173 12.13 -5.44 -2.52
CA ALA A 173 12.56 -4.61 -3.66
C ALA A 173 11.82 -4.97 -4.97
N GLY A 174 11.44 -6.24 -5.16
CA GLY A 174 10.67 -6.70 -6.32
C GLY A 174 9.23 -6.19 -6.39
N ASN A 175 8.75 -5.50 -5.36
CA ASN A 175 7.42 -4.91 -5.30
C ASN A 175 7.41 -3.39 -5.57
N VAL A 176 8.54 -2.81 -5.95
CA VAL A 176 8.67 -1.39 -6.28
C VAL A 176 8.88 -1.25 -7.78
N TYR A 177 7.88 -0.73 -8.49
CA TYR A 177 7.82 -0.64 -9.95
C TYR A 177 7.98 0.81 -10.40
N ALA A 178 9.23 1.27 -10.47
CA ALA A 178 9.56 2.59 -10.98
C ALA A 178 9.40 2.69 -12.50
N ILE A 179 9.03 3.87 -12.99
CA ILE A 179 9.03 4.19 -14.42
C ILE A 179 10.49 4.16 -14.94
N ASN A 180 10.67 3.78 -16.21
CA ASN A 180 11.99 3.73 -16.83
C ASN A 180 12.47 5.16 -17.15
N GLU A 181 13.70 5.48 -16.79
CA GLU A 181 14.34 6.79 -17.02
C GLU A 181 14.70 7.05 -18.50
N ALA A 182 14.65 6.01 -19.35
CA ALA A 182 15.01 6.07 -20.77
C ALA A 182 13.79 6.14 -21.73
N LEU A 183 12.62 6.58 -21.26
CA LEU A 183 11.39 6.70 -22.07
C LEU A 183 11.45 7.83 -23.11
#